data_AF-A0A852F3Z2-F1
#
_entry.id   AF-A0A852F3Z2-F1
#
_cell.length_a   1.000
_cell.length_b   1.000
_cell.length_c   1.000
_cell.angle_alpha   90.00
_cell.angle_beta   90.00
_cell.angle_gamma   90.00
#
_symmetry.space_group_name_H-M   'P 1'
#
loop_
_entity.id
_entity.type
_entity.pdbx_description
1 polymer ?
#
loop_
_entity_poly.entity_id
_entity_poly.type
_entity_poly.pdbx_seq_one_letter_code
_entity_poly.pdbx_strand_id
1 'polypeptide(L)'
;EEATDAYTYGFANDTDCEYAEWGPSLALLPTIYLLVFLLGTTGNGLVLWTVFKGGRDRRRSADTFIANLAVADLTFVVTLPLWAAYAWLGYHWPFGTAACKVSSYLVFVNMYASVFCLTGLSFDRYLAIVRPLATAKLRSRVSGLVA
;
A
#
# COMPACT_ATOMS: atom_id res chain seq x y z
N GLU A 1 2.15 -65.27 -30.88
CA GLU A 1 1.99 -64.29 -29.80
C GLU A 1 3.14 -63.28 -29.73
N GLU A 2 2.74 -62.02 -29.56
CA GLU A 2 3.36 -60.94 -28.77
C GLU A 2 4.83 -60.51 -29.03
N ALA A 3 4.97 -59.36 -29.69
CA ALA A 3 6.15 -58.52 -29.60
C ALA A 3 5.70 -57.07 -29.28
N THR A 4 5.65 -56.79 -27.97
CA THR A 4 5.94 -55.52 -27.29
C THR A 4 5.65 -54.20 -28.00
N ASP A 5 4.63 -53.52 -27.48
CA ASP A 5 4.32 -52.11 -27.67
C ASP A 5 5.49 -51.19 -27.32
N ALA A 6 5.86 -50.30 -28.24
CA ALA A 6 6.47 -49.00 -27.92
C ALA A 6 6.50 -48.09 -29.17
N TYR A 7 5.33 -47.59 -29.59
CA TYR A 7 5.29 -46.40 -30.44
C TYR A 7 5.89 -45.24 -29.64
N THR A 8 7.14 -44.90 -29.91
CA THR A 8 7.78 -43.70 -29.37
C THR A 8 7.19 -42.49 -30.09
N TYR A 9 6.08 -41.97 -29.57
CA TYR A 9 5.62 -40.63 -29.92
C TYR A 9 6.62 -39.63 -29.37
N GLY A 10 7.48 -39.10 -30.23
CA GLY A 10 8.18 -37.85 -29.98
C GLY A 10 7.16 -36.73 -29.94
N PHE A 11 6.57 -36.49 -28.77
CA PHE A 11 5.90 -35.23 -28.46
C PHE A 11 6.93 -34.38 -27.73
N ALA A 12 7.66 -33.56 -28.48
CA ALA A 12 8.11 -32.32 -27.87
C ALA A 12 6.83 -31.65 -27.36
N ASN A 13 6.71 -31.51 -26.03
CA ASN A 13 5.70 -30.66 -25.41
C ASN A 13 6.04 -29.20 -25.80
N ASP A 14 5.82 -28.86 -27.06
CA ASP A 14 6.01 -27.52 -27.62
C ASP A 14 4.78 -26.66 -27.30
N THR A 15 4.35 -26.74 -26.04
CA THR A 15 3.24 -25.96 -25.46
C THR A 15 3.75 -25.02 -24.37
N ASP A 16 5.06 -24.79 -24.27
CA ASP A 16 5.57 -23.66 -23.51
C ASP A 16 5.44 -22.42 -24.40
N CYS A 17 4.37 -21.66 -24.18
CA CYS A 17 4.32 -20.29 -24.66
C CYS A 17 5.52 -19.55 -24.07
N GLU A 18 6.46 -19.09 -24.90
CA GLU A 18 7.52 -18.18 -24.45
C GLU A 18 6.87 -16.89 -23.96
N TYR A 19 6.62 -16.81 -22.65
CA TYR A 19 6.37 -15.56 -21.96
C TYR A 19 7.68 -14.80 -21.91
N ALA A 20 8.07 -14.20 -23.05
CA ALA A 20 9.22 -13.33 -23.12
C ALA A 20 8.96 -12.11 -22.22
N GLU A 21 9.45 -12.17 -20.99
CA GLU A 21 9.52 -10.97 -20.17
C GLU A 21 10.49 -10.00 -20.82
N TRP A 22 9.96 -8.84 -21.20
CA TRP A 22 10.72 -7.76 -21.79
C TRP A 22 11.85 -7.38 -20.83
N GLY A 23 13.10 -7.72 -21.14
CA GLY A 23 14.30 -7.38 -20.34
C GLY A 23 14.33 -5.99 -19.66
N PRO A 24 13.80 -4.89 -20.25
CA PRO A 24 13.70 -3.61 -19.53
C PRO A 24 12.78 -3.59 -18.31
N SER A 25 11.76 -4.45 -18.21
CA SER A 25 10.85 -4.50 -17.05
C SER A 25 11.56 -4.90 -15.76
N LEU A 26 12.55 -5.80 -15.86
CA LEU A 26 13.33 -6.31 -14.73
C LEU A 26 14.17 -5.23 -14.03
N ALA A 27 14.57 -4.16 -14.73
CA ALA A 27 15.30 -3.04 -14.16
C ALA A 27 14.39 -1.84 -13.82
N LEU A 28 13.35 -1.62 -14.62
CA LEU A 28 12.43 -0.50 -14.44
C LEU A 28 11.51 -0.68 -13.22
N LEU A 29 11.07 -1.92 -12.93
CA LEU A 29 10.21 -2.19 -11.77
C LEU A 29 10.94 -1.96 -10.43
N PRO A 30 12.13 -2.55 -10.16
CA PRO A 30 12.86 -2.29 -8.92
C PRO A 30 13.22 -0.83 -8.72
N THR A 31 13.59 -0.12 -9.79
CA THR A 31 13.95 1.30 -9.71
C THR A 31 12.76 2.17 -9.32
N ILE A 32 11.57 1.91 -9.89
CA ILE A 32 10.34 2.59 -9.48
C ILE A 32 10.02 2.28 -8.01
N TYR A 33 10.12 1.01 -7.58
CA TYR A 33 9.85 0.66 -6.18
C TYR A 33 10.78 1.37 -5.19
N LEU A 34 12.07 1.50 -5.52
CA LEU A 34 13.02 2.25 -4.68
C LEU A 34 12.72 3.76 -4.67
N LEU A 35 12.34 4.35 -5.81
CA LEU A 35 11.93 5.76 -5.87
C LEU A 35 10.67 6.01 -5.02
N VAL A 36 9.67 5.14 -5.15
CA VAL A 36 8.43 5.23 -4.34
C VAL A 36 8.73 5.02 -2.86
N PHE A 37 9.68 4.15 -2.51
CA PHE A 37 10.14 4.01 -1.12
C PHE A 37 10.73 5.32 -0.58
N LEU A 38 11.62 5.98 -1.31
CA LEU A 38 12.25 7.24 -0.88
C LEU A 38 11.23 8.38 -0.77
N LEU A 39 10.41 8.56 -1.80
CA LEU A 39 9.39 9.61 -1.81
C LEU A 39 8.28 9.34 -0.79
N GLY A 40 7.89 8.08 -0.64
CA GLY A 40 6.84 7.67 0.29
C GLY A 40 7.26 7.76 1.74
N THR A 41 8.49 7.37 2.08
CA THR A 41 9.02 7.52 3.46
C THR A 41 9.19 8.98 3.84
N THR A 42 9.77 9.80 2.97
CA THR A 42 9.96 11.24 3.24
C THR A 42 8.62 11.98 3.28
N GLY A 43 7.74 11.76 2.31
CA GLY A 43 6.43 12.40 2.22
C GLY A 43 5.51 12.03 3.38
N ASN A 44 5.25 10.74 3.60
CA ASN A 44 4.36 10.31 4.68
C ASN A 44 4.96 10.55 6.07
N GLY A 45 6.30 10.47 6.19
CA GLY A 45 7.00 10.86 7.41
C GLY A 45 6.81 12.33 7.75
N LEU A 46 6.87 13.22 6.75
CA LEU A 46 6.62 14.64 6.93
C LEU A 46 5.16 14.92 7.32
N VAL A 47 4.20 14.26 6.66
CA VAL A 47 2.77 14.36 7.02
C VAL A 47 2.59 13.97 8.48
N LEU A 48 3.11 12.81 8.88
CA LEU A 48 3.01 12.32 10.24
C LEU A 48 3.65 13.31 11.23
N TRP A 49 4.83 13.83 10.92
CA TRP A 49 5.52 14.84 11.73
C TRP A 49 4.68 16.12 11.92
N THR A 50 4.07 16.64 10.85
CA THR A 50 3.23 17.85 10.95
C THR A 50 2.00 17.62 11.81
N VAL A 51 1.37 16.44 11.72
CA VAL A 51 0.20 16.07 12.55
C VAL A 51 0.60 15.91 14.02
N PHE A 52 1.78 15.34 14.30
CA PHE A 52 2.29 15.23 15.67
C PHE A 52 2.68 16.58 16.27
N LYS A 53 3.32 17.46 15.50
CA LYS A 53 3.75 18.80 15.93
C LYS A 53 2.57 19.76 16.14
N GLY A 54 1.43 19.53 15.48
CA GLY A 54 0.24 20.40 15.53
C GLY A 54 -0.45 20.55 16.89
N GLY A 55 -0.04 19.81 17.93
CA GLY A 55 -0.63 19.87 19.28
C GLY A 55 -2.02 19.24 19.38
N ARG A 56 -2.37 18.71 20.56
CA ARG A 56 -3.64 17.96 20.77
C ARG A 56 -4.89 18.84 20.66
N ASP A 57 -4.78 20.13 20.98
CA ASP A 57 -5.89 21.08 20.98
C ASP A 57 -6.39 21.49 19.59
N ARG A 58 -5.58 21.30 18.55
CA ARG A 58 -5.94 21.62 17.16
C ARG A 58 -6.30 20.40 16.31
N ARG A 59 -6.26 19.19 16.89
CA ARG A 59 -6.54 17.94 16.15
C ARG A 59 -8.01 17.87 15.77
N ARG A 60 -8.28 18.05 14.48
CA ARG A 60 -9.60 17.77 13.90
C ARG A 60 -9.75 16.26 13.74
N SER A 61 -10.99 15.76 13.68
CA SER A 61 -11.29 14.35 13.37
C SER A 61 -10.58 13.88 12.09
N ALA A 62 -10.45 14.75 11.09
CA ALA A 62 -9.71 14.50 9.86
C ALA A 62 -8.21 14.21 10.09
N ASP A 63 -7.56 14.85 11.07
CA ASP A 63 -6.13 14.69 11.31
C ASP A 63 -5.79 13.30 11.84
N THR A 64 -6.73 12.65 12.56
CA THR A 64 -6.58 11.26 13.02
C THR A 64 -6.65 10.28 11.85
N PHE A 65 -7.55 10.50 10.88
CA PHE A 65 -7.61 9.69 9.67
C PHE A 65 -6.35 9.85 8.83
N ILE A 66 -5.85 11.08 8.68
CA ILE A 66 -4.60 11.38 7.97
C ILE A 66 -3.40 10.73 8.66
N ALA A 67 -3.33 10.74 10.00
CA ALA A 67 -2.27 10.07 10.74
C ALA A 67 -2.28 8.54 10.53
N ASN A 68 -3.45 7.91 10.61
CA ASN A 68 -3.59 6.47 10.38
C ASN A 68 -3.22 6.09 8.94
N LEU A 69 -3.60 6.91 7.97
CA LEU A 69 -3.19 6.74 6.58
C LEU A 69 -1.67 6.82 6.44
N ALA A 70 -1.04 7.87 6.99
CA ALA A 70 0.41 8.03 6.92
C ALA A 70 1.16 6.86 7.56
N VAL A 71 0.65 6.29 8.65
CA VAL A 71 1.22 5.07 9.27
C VAL A 71 1.07 3.86 8.34
N ALA A 72 -0.12 3.65 7.75
CA ALA A 72 -0.35 2.56 6.81
C ALA A 72 0.57 2.67 5.58
N ASP A 73 0.70 3.86 5.01
CA ASP A 73 1.61 4.15 3.90
C ASP A 73 3.06 3.88 4.27
N LEU A 74 3.53 4.33 5.44
CA LEU A 74 4.87 4.06 5.93
C LEU A 74 5.14 2.56 6.07
N THR A 75 4.20 1.80 6.64
CA THR A 75 4.35 0.35 6.75
C THR A 75 4.39 -0.35 5.38
N PHE A 76 3.60 0.13 4.42
CA PHE A 76 3.61 -0.40 3.05
C PHE A 76 4.91 -0.07 2.32
N VAL A 77 5.36 1.19 2.33
CA VAL A 77 6.57 1.58 1.58
C VAL A 77 7.81 0.87 2.11
N VAL A 78 7.90 0.60 3.42
CA VAL A 78 8.99 -0.22 3.99
C VAL A 78 9.04 -1.63 3.40
N THR A 79 7.93 -2.16 2.85
CA THR A 79 7.93 -3.45 2.15
C THR A 79 8.35 -3.36 0.68
N LEU A 80 8.35 -2.19 0.05
CA LEU A 80 8.70 -2.02 -1.36
C LEU A 80 10.13 -2.49 -1.72
N PRO A 81 11.16 -2.30 -0.89
CA PRO A 81 12.49 -2.87 -1.14
C PRO A 81 12.48 -4.41 -1.24
N LEU A 82 11.59 -5.09 -0.51
CA LEU A 82 11.43 -6.55 -0.62
C LEU A 82 10.85 -6.93 -1.98
N TRP A 83 9.87 -6.16 -2.47
CA TRP A 83 9.30 -6.33 -3.81
C TRP A 83 10.30 -6.00 -4.92
N ALA A 84 11.17 -5.00 -4.71
CA ALA A 84 12.27 -4.68 -5.62
C ALA A 84 13.26 -5.83 -5.73
N ALA A 85 13.66 -6.43 -4.59
CA ALA A 85 14.51 -7.61 -4.58
C ALA A 85 13.83 -8.81 -5.24
N TYR A 86 12.53 -9.04 -4.98
CA TYR A 86 11.75 -10.09 -5.62
C TYR A 86 11.73 -9.97 -7.15
N ALA A 87 11.49 -8.76 -7.67
CA ALA A 87 11.53 -8.51 -9.11
C ALA A 87 12.94 -8.70 -9.69
N TRP A 88 13.99 -8.27 -8.97
CA TRP A 88 15.38 -8.42 -9.42
C TRP A 88 15.86 -9.88 -9.43
N LEU A 89 15.32 -10.72 -8.55
CA LEU A 89 15.61 -12.15 -8.48
C LEU A 89 14.75 -12.99 -9.46
N GLY A 90 14.05 -12.36 -10.41
CA GLY A 90 13.20 -13.08 -11.36
C GLY A 90 11.99 -13.74 -10.70
N TYR A 91 11.27 -12.98 -9.86
CA TYR A 91 10.07 -13.43 -9.15
C TYR A 91 10.32 -14.58 -8.16
N HIS A 92 11.54 -14.68 -7.66
CA HIS A 92 11.88 -15.57 -6.56
C HIS A 92 11.85 -14.82 -5.22
N TRP A 93 11.14 -15.34 -4.22
CA TRP A 93 10.99 -14.69 -2.91
C TRP A 93 11.89 -15.34 -1.82
N PRO A 94 13.00 -14.69 -1.41
CA PRO A 94 13.94 -15.28 -0.45
C PRO A 94 13.61 -14.99 1.03
N PHE A 95 12.70 -14.05 1.34
CA PHE A 95 12.47 -13.54 2.70
C PHE A 95 11.53 -14.41 3.58
N GLY A 96 11.19 -15.61 3.11
CA GLY A 96 10.31 -16.55 3.80
C GLY A 96 8.81 -16.25 3.65
N THR A 97 7.98 -17.21 4.07
CA THR A 97 6.52 -17.21 3.83
C THR A 97 5.77 -16.16 4.66
N ALA A 98 6.22 -15.90 5.89
CA ALA A 98 5.61 -14.90 6.76
C ALA A 98 5.73 -13.50 6.14
N ALA A 99 6.92 -13.11 5.67
CA ALA A 99 7.15 -11.83 5.02
C ALA A 99 6.33 -11.68 3.73
N CYS A 100 6.18 -12.74 2.94
CA CYS A 100 5.35 -12.74 1.72
C CYS A 100 3.86 -12.47 2.03
N LYS A 101 3.32 -13.13 3.06
CA LYS A 101 1.93 -12.92 3.49
C LYS A 101 1.72 -11.52 4.05
N VAL A 102 2.65 -11.05 4.89
CA VAL A 102 2.58 -9.72 5.51
C VAL A 102 2.70 -8.62 4.45
N SER A 103 3.66 -8.71 3.53
CA SER A 103 3.85 -7.71 2.47
C SER A 103 2.62 -7.61 1.57
N SER A 104 2.04 -8.75 1.20
CA SER A 104 0.82 -8.81 0.40
C SER A 104 -0.39 -8.24 1.16
N TYR A 105 -0.53 -8.56 2.44
CA TYR A 105 -1.58 -8.00 3.29
C TYR A 105 -1.48 -6.48 3.42
N LEU A 106 -0.26 -5.94 3.60
CA LEU A 106 -0.03 -4.50 3.73
C LEU A 106 -0.43 -3.71 2.48
N VAL A 107 -0.33 -4.30 1.29
CA VAL A 107 -0.85 -3.70 0.04
C VAL A 107 -2.36 -3.45 0.14
N PHE A 108 -3.12 -4.47 0.58
CA PHE A 108 -4.57 -4.32 0.75
C PHE A 108 -4.93 -3.33 1.85
N VAL A 109 -4.22 -3.36 2.99
CA VAL A 109 -4.42 -2.39 4.07
C VAL A 109 -4.20 -0.96 3.57
N ASN A 110 -3.14 -0.73 2.79
CA ASN A 110 -2.86 0.57 2.18
C ASN A 110 -4.00 1.04 1.26
N MET A 111 -4.48 0.14 0.41
CA MET A 111 -5.62 0.40 -0.48
C MET A 111 -6.87 0.81 0.29
N TYR A 112 -7.24 0.04 1.31
CA TYR A 112 -8.43 0.34 2.12
C TYR A 112 -8.25 1.60 2.96
N ALA A 113 -7.09 1.82 3.56
CA ALA A 113 -6.80 3.04 4.32
C ALA A 113 -6.95 4.30 3.46
N SER A 114 -6.45 4.25 2.21
CA SER A 114 -6.61 5.34 1.24
C SER A 114 -8.08 5.65 0.95
N VAL A 115 -8.91 4.62 0.73
CA VAL A 115 -10.36 4.78 0.51
C VAL A 115 -11.05 5.36 1.75
N PHE A 116 -10.72 4.87 2.95
CA PHE A 116 -11.28 5.40 4.19
C PHE A 116 -10.87 6.85 4.45
N CYS A 117 -9.66 7.25 4.09
CA CYS A 117 -9.22 8.64 4.22
C CYS A 117 -9.96 9.56 3.24
N LEU A 118 -10.09 9.17 1.97
CA LEU A 118 -10.83 9.95 0.97
C LEU A 118 -12.31 10.11 1.34
N THR A 119 -12.94 9.04 1.83
CA THR A 119 -14.32 9.09 2.32
C THR A 119 -14.45 9.95 3.58
N GLY A 120 -13.52 9.85 4.53
CA GLY A 120 -13.49 10.71 5.72
C GLY A 120 -13.33 12.20 5.40
N LEU A 121 -12.42 12.54 4.47
CA LEU A 121 -12.25 13.92 3.98
C LEU A 121 -13.51 14.43 3.29
N SER A 122 -14.12 13.60 2.44
CA SER A 122 -15.37 13.93 1.75
C SER A 122 -16.52 14.14 2.74
N PHE A 123 -16.59 13.31 3.78
CA PHE A 123 -17.59 13.42 4.83
C PHE A 123 -17.40 14.67 5.70
N ASP A 124 -16.16 15.02 6.05
CA ASP A 124 -15.86 16.28 6.75
C ASP A 124 -16.31 17.51 5.94
N ARG A 125 -16.05 17.50 4.62
CA ARG A 125 -16.54 18.57 3.72
C ARG A 125 -18.05 18.60 3.64
N TYR A 126 -18.69 17.43 3.51
CA TYR A 126 -20.14 17.32 3.48
C TYR A 126 -20.81 17.90 4.74
N LEU A 127 -20.32 17.51 5.92
CA LEU A 127 -20.86 18.03 7.20
C LEU A 127 -20.64 19.54 7.35
N ALA A 128 -19.50 20.06 6.89
CA ALA A 128 -19.21 21.50 6.94
C ALA A 128 -20.18 22.31 6.07
N ILE A 129 -20.60 21.78 4.91
CA ILE A 129 -21.50 22.46 3.97
C ILE A 129 -22.97 22.31 4.41
N VAL A 130 -23.40 21.09 4.75
CA VAL A 130 -24.83 20.78 4.96
C VAL A 130 -25.30 21.10 6.38
N ARG A 131 -24.42 21.00 7.39
CA ARG A 131 -24.79 21.20 8.81
C ARG A 131 -23.91 22.21 9.54
N PRO A 132 -23.84 23.48 9.11
CA PRO A 132 -22.97 24.49 9.71
C PRO A 132 -23.16 24.67 11.23
N LEU A 133 -24.39 24.53 11.73
CA LEU A 133 -24.73 24.68 13.17
C LEU A 133 -24.33 23.47 14.04
N ALA A 134 -24.29 22.26 13.47
CA ALA A 134 -23.83 21.06 14.19
C ALA A 134 -22.30 21.05 14.33
N THR A 135 -21.60 21.53 13.30
CA THR A 135 -20.14 21.68 13.29
C THR A 135 -19.67 22.73 14.29
N ALA A 136 -20.44 23.82 14.48
CA ALA A 136 -20.19 24.81 15.53
C ALA A 136 -20.37 24.23 16.95
N LYS A 137 -21.43 23.44 17.19
CA LYS A 137 -21.67 22.78 18.49
C LYS A 137 -20.65 21.68 18.80
N LEU A 138 -20.20 20.92 17.81
CA LEU A 138 -19.16 19.90 17.99
C LEU A 138 -17.81 20.54 18.30
N ARG A 139 -17.46 21.65 17.64
CA ARG A 139 -16.26 22.44 17.94
C ARG A 139 -16.31 23.06 19.34
N SER A 140 -17.47 23.52 19.81
CA SER A 140 -17.64 24.02 21.19
C SER A 140 -17.60 22.91 22.24
N ARG A 141 -18.15 21.72 21.96
CA ARG A 141 -18.10 20.55 22.86
C ARG A 141 -16.68 20.01 23.03
N VAL A 142 -15.88 20.01 21.97
CA VAL A 142 -14.46 19.60 22.03
C VAL A 142 -13.61 20.65 22.75
N SER A 143 -13.84 21.95 22.52
CA SER A 143 -13.18 23.01 23.32
C SER A 143 -13.57 23.00 24.79
N GLY A 144 -14.81 22.64 25.14
CA GLY A 144 -15.26 22.54 26.54
C GLY A 144 -14.83 21.26 27.27
N LEU A 145 -14.21 20.30 26.57
CA LEU A 145 -13.65 19.07 27.15
C LEU A 145 -12.13 19.15 27.34
N VAL A 146 -11.52 20.23 26.82
CA VAL A 146 -10.09 20.55 26.91
C VAL A 146 -9.82 21.65 27.94
N ALA A 147 -10.86 22.38 28.38
CA ALA A 147 -10.83 23.25 29.56
C ALA A 147 -11.16 22.44 30.82
#